data_AF-A0A382G959-F1
#
_entry.id   AF-A0A382G959-F1
#
_cell.length_a   1.000
_cell.length_b   1.000
_cell.length_c   1.000
_cell.angle_alpha   90.00
_cell.angle_beta   90.00
_cell.angle_gamma   90.00
#
_symmetry.space_group_name_H-M   'P 1'
#
loop_
_entity.id
_entity.type
_entity.pdbx_description
1 polymer ?
#
loop_
_entity_poly.entity_id
_entity_poly.type
_entity_poly.pdbx_seq_one_letter_code
_entity_poly.pdbx_strand_id
1 'polypeptide(L)'
;MGKADRSFLKGVIEGFYGRPWSQQQRLELLGLMQELELNTYLYCPKDDLKHRALWRECYTSDELQGLRELIVACRDRGIEFFYGIAPGLTICYSEAGELDSLRARFRQLLDAGCRSFAILFDDIAGEMAEADRAEFGSLAKAQCETANAIYSELLARPGGRLIFCPTPYCGRMADEQHGGADYLDEVGRHLAEGIDLFWTGPEIISREITIESVSELRETIQRKPVIWDNLHANDYDMTRVFLGPYSGRSLELREEVAGFLINPNCEFEANYVALKTLAGYLRASGSWNSRNAYEEALAAWLPRFSTVAEDGVTFDDLMLLGDTYYLPHENGQLAEQLYDDVRCIVTQSTDDWGERQDRLRTRVRQVVALARKLTEVHRRELFYAFNQQVWELREELEMIKQYMDWKLTGGDPATEPFRSGNYLPGTYRGGLVRRLQQLISFRPDGALIPGDE
;
A
#
# COMPACT_ATOMS: atom_id res chain seq x y z
N MET A 1 4.99 -28.03 15.96
CA MET A 1 6.09 -27.05 15.78
C MET A 1 5.93 -25.99 16.82
N GLY A 2 7.01 -25.64 17.52
CA GLY A 2 7.00 -24.48 18.42
C GLY A 2 6.98 -23.18 17.61
N LYS A 3 6.69 -22.04 18.25
CA LYS A 3 6.73 -20.73 17.59
C LYS A 3 8.12 -20.43 16.97
N ALA A 4 9.19 -20.91 17.62
CA ALA A 4 10.57 -20.79 17.13
C ALA A 4 10.86 -21.55 15.82
N ASP A 5 10.04 -22.54 15.45
CA ASP A 5 10.19 -23.30 14.20
C ASP A 5 9.36 -22.69 13.05
N ARG A 6 8.58 -21.63 13.32
CA ARG A 6 7.71 -21.01 12.30
C ARG A 6 8.57 -20.27 11.27
N SER A 7 8.22 -20.44 10.00
CA SER A 7 8.87 -19.71 8.91
C SER A 7 8.64 -18.20 9.07
N PHE A 8 9.68 -17.43 8.77
CA PHE A 8 9.62 -15.99 8.57
C PHE A 8 8.60 -15.66 7.47
N LEU A 9 7.64 -14.78 7.78
CA LEU A 9 6.57 -14.43 6.84
C LEU A 9 7.09 -13.40 5.84
N LYS A 10 6.92 -13.68 4.55
CA LYS A 10 7.31 -12.77 3.48
C LYS A 10 6.32 -12.81 2.33
N GLY A 11 5.68 -11.69 2.02
CA GLY A 11 4.76 -11.65 0.90
C GLY A 11 3.79 -10.49 0.94
N VAL A 12 2.50 -10.77 0.69
CA VAL A 12 1.54 -9.75 0.26
C VAL A 12 0.28 -9.81 1.10
N ILE A 13 -0.23 -8.64 1.44
CA ILE A 13 -1.55 -8.39 2.00
C ILE A 13 -2.40 -7.77 0.89
N GLU A 14 -3.53 -8.38 0.54
CA GLU A 14 -4.58 -7.71 -0.23
C GLU A 14 -5.50 -7.02 0.77
N GLY A 15 -5.09 -5.85 1.28
CA GLY A 15 -5.72 -5.20 2.46
C GLY A 15 -6.14 -3.75 2.25
N PHE A 16 -6.09 -3.27 1.00
CA PHE A 16 -6.44 -1.91 0.58
C PHE A 16 -7.96 -1.71 0.43
N TYR A 17 -8.37 -0.44 0.44
CA TYR A 17 -9.73 0.00 0.10
C TYR A 17 -9.91 0.11 -1.42
N GLY A 18 -11.10 -0.25 -1.90
CA GLY A 18 -11.42 -0.27 -3.33
C GLY A 18 -11.52 -1.67 -3.91
N ARG A 19 -11.66 -1.75 -5.24
CA ARG A 19 -12.00 -2.99 -5.94
C ARG A 19 -10.98 -4.09 -5.64
N PRO A 20 -11.39 -5.23 -5.04
CA PRO A 20 -10.49 -6.36 -4.78
C PRO A 20 -9.91 -6.91 -6.08
N TRP A 21 -8.75 -7.57 -5.99
CA TRP A 21 -8.16 -8.22 -7.15
C TRP A 21 -9.06 -9.36 -7.63
N SER A 22 -9.12 -9.53 -8.94
CA SER A 22 -9.79 -10.67 -9.55
C SER A 22 -9.10 -11.98 -9.21
N GLN A 23 -9.83 -13.10 -9.30
CA GLN A 23 -9.24 -14.44 -9.12
C GLN A 23 -8.04 -14.67 -10.04
N GLN A 24 -8.11 -14.21 -11.29
CA GLN A 24 -7.01 -14.34 -12.25
C GLN A 24 -5.76 -13.56 -11.80
N GLN A 25 -5.93 -12.33 -11.33
CA GLN A 25 -4.83 -11.52 -10.79
C GLN A 25 -4.21 -12.16 -9.56
N ARG A 26 -5.02 -12.73 -8.65
CA ARG A 26 -4.52 -13.49 -7.49
C ARG A 26 -3.71 -14.71 -7.92
N LEU A 27 -4.18 -15.49 -8.88
CA LEU A 27 -3.41 -16.65 -9.38
C LEU A 27 -2.11 -16.24 -10.06
N GLU A 28 -2.09 -15.12 -10.79
CA GLU A 28 -0.87 -14.55 -11.35
C GLU A 28 0.08 -14.08 -10.25
N LEU A 29 -0.44 -13.41 -9.22
CA LEU A 29 0.33 -12.99 -8.05
C LEU A 29 1.04 -14.18 -7.41
N LEU A 30 0.34 -15.29 -7.19
CA LEU A 30 0.92 -16.48 -6.57
C LEU A 30 2.05 -17.07 -7.42
N GLY A 31 1.93 -17.02 -8.75
CA GLY A 31 3.02 -17.41 -9.65
C GLY A 31 4.26 -16.53 -9.46
N LEU A 32 4.06 -15.20 -9.47
CA LEU A 32 5.14 -14.24 -9.25
C LEU A 32 5.77 -14.38 -7.84
N MET A 33 4.95 -14.58 -6.81
CA MET A 33 5.42 -14.81 -5.44
C MET A 33 6.28 -16.07 -5.35
N GLN A 34 5.90 -17.15 -6.03
CA GLN A 34 6.68 -18.39 -6.08
C GLN A 34 8.04 -18.14 -6.73
N GLU A 35 8.09 -17.44 -7.87
CA GLU A 35 9.34 -17.07 -8.56
C GLU A 35 10.25 -16.19 -7.69
N LEU A 36 9.64 -15.31 -6.89
CA LEU A 36 10.34 -14.41 -5.98
C LEU A 36 10.66 -15.02 -4.61
N GLU A 37 10.30 -16.29 -4.39
CA GLU A 37 10.44 -17.01 -3.12
C GLU A 37 9.72 -16.32 -1.94
N LEU A 38 8.62 -15.62 -2.21
CA LEU A 38 7.68 -15.13 -1.21
C LEU A 38 6.75 -16.27 -0.80
N ASN A 39 6.37 -16.33 0.48
CA ASN A 39 5.74 -17.51 1.07
C ASN A 39 4.42 -17.22 1.80
N THR A 40 3.91 -15.99 1.78
CA THR A 40 2.69 -15.64 2.54
C THR A 40 1.78 -14.73 1.73
N TYR A 41 0.51 -15.11 1.57
CA TYR A 41 -0.54 -14.28 0.99
C TYR A 41 -1.70 -14.15 1.99
N LEU A 42 -2.00 -12.92 2.40
CA LEU A 42 -3.11 -12.59 3.29
C LEU A 42 -4.26 -12.00 2.47
N TYR A 43 -5.38 -12.74 2.45
CA TYR A 43 -6.65 -12.29 1.91
C TYR A 43 -7.39 -11.47 2.98
N CYS A 44 -7.45 -10.15 2.83
CA CYS A 44 -8.26 -9.26 3.67
C CYS A 44 -8.79 -8.02 2.92
N PRO A 45 -9.31 -8.15 1.68
CA PRO A 45 -9.74 -6.98 0.92
C PRO A 45 -10.89 -6.28 1.65
N LYS A 46 -10.77 -4.96 1.84
CA LYS A 46 -11.73 -4.18 2.63
C LYS A 46 -13.14 -4.18 2.02
N ASP A 47 -13.22 -4.31 0.69
CA ASP A 47 -14.47 -4.34 -0.08
C ASP A 47 -15.12 -5.74 -0.18
N ASP A 48 -14.51 -6.80 0.39
CA ASP A 48 -15.25 -8.04 0.66
C ASP A 48 -16.16 -7.81 1.86
N LEU A 49 -17.47 -7.76 1.62
CA LEU A 49 -18.45 -7.49 2.67
C LEU A 49 -18.31 -8.46 3.86
N LYS A 50 -18.03 -9.75 3.63
CA LYS A 50 -17.93 -10.77 4.69
C LYS A 50 -16.58 -10.77 5.40
N HIS A 51 -15.60 -10.03 4.89
CA HIS A 51 -14.38 -9.74 5.63
C HIS A 51 -14.64 -8.77 6.80
N ARG A 52 -15.48 -7.75 6.60
CA ARG A 52 -15.65 -6.63 7.54
C ARG A 52 -17.10 -6.29 7.89
N ALA A 53 -17.91 -5.86 6.93
CA ALA A 53 -19.27 -5.34 7.19
C ALA A 53 -20.27 -6.42 7.65
N LEU A 54 -20.21 -7.59 7.02
CA LEU A 54 -21.06 -8.76 7.25
C LEU A 54 -20.26 -9.91 7.87
N TRP A 55 -19.29 -9.61 8.73
CA TRP A 55 -18.35 -10.60 9.27
C TRP A 55 -19.02 -11.76 10.04
N ARG A 56 -20.24 -11.54 10.54
CA ARG A 56 -21.07 -12.57 11.21
C ARG A 56 -21.60 -13.62 10.21
N GLU A 57 -21.72 -13.27 8.94
CA GLU A 57 -22.25 -14.15 7.92
C GLU A 57 -21.20 -15.11 7.38
N CYS A 58 -21.56 -16.38 7.27
CA CYS A 58 -20.75 -17.34 6.53
C CYS A 58 -20.87 -17.12 5.02
N TYR A 59 -19.77 -17.33 4.29
CA TYR A 59 -19.76 -17.46 2.83
C TYR A 59 -20.76 -18.54 2.39
N THR A 60 -21.47 -18.24 1.32
CA THR A 60 -22.28 -19.21 0.57
C THR A 60 -21.37 -20.24 -0.10
N SER A 61 -21.94 -21.32 -0.61
CA SER A 61 -21.15 -22.34 -1.32
C SER A 61 -20.42 -21.78 -2.54
N ASP A 62 -21.03 -20.85 -3.27
CA ASP A 62 -20.45 -20.24 -4.46
C ASP A 62 -19.31 -19.28 -4.11
N GLU A 63 -19.50 -18.43 -3.09
CA GLU A 63 -18.43 -17.54 -2.59
C GLU A 63 -17.23 -18.35 -2.04
N LEU A 64 -17.51 -19.42 -1.31
CA LEU A 64 -16.49 -20.27 -0.70
C LEU A 64 -15.67 -21.05 -1.76
N GLN A 65 -16.27 -21.34 -2.93
CA GLN A 65 -15.58 -22.07 -3.99
C GLN A 65 -14.36 -21.31 -4.51
N GLY A 66 -14.47 -20.00 -4.72
CA GLY A 66 -13.34 -19.16 -5.14
C GLY A 66 -12.20 -19.15 -4.10
N LEU A 67 -12.55 -19.09 -2.81
CA LEU A 67 -11.58 -19.18 -1.71
C LEU A 67 -10.91 -20.55 -1.63
N ARG A 68 -11.65 -21.64 -1.82
CA ARG A 68 -11.08 -23.01 -1.85
C ARG A 68 -10.04 -23.16 -2.95
N GLU A 69 -10.36 -22.69 -4.15
CA GLU A 69 -9.44 -22.72 -5.28
C GLU A 69 -8.17 -21.91 -4.98
N LEU A 70 -8.32 -20.74 -4.35
CA LEU A 70 -7.20 -19.89 -3.97
C LEU A 70 -6.33 -20.52 -2.87
N ILE A 71 -6.94 -21.10 -1.84
CA ILE A 71 -6.25 -21.85 -0.77
C ILE A 71 -5.43 -23.01 -1.37
N VAL A 72 -6.03 -23.78 -2.29
CA VAL A 72 -5.35 -24.87 -3.00
C VAL A 72 -4.19 -24.32 -3.83
N ALA A 73 -4.40 -23.25 -4.59
CA ALA A 73 -3.38 -22.64 -5.43
C ALA A 73 -2.18 -22.12 -4.63
N CYS A 74 -2.41 -21.55 -3.44
CA CYS A 74 -1.36 -21.14 -2.50
C CYS A 74 -0.56 -22.36 -2.03
N ARG A 75 -1.24 -23.39 -1.51
CA ARG A 75 -0.61 -24.62 -1.00
C ARG A 75 0.26 -25.29 -2.07
N ASP A 76 -0.24 -25.43 -3.29
CA ASP A 76 0.46 -26.09 -4.39
C ASP A 76 1.73 -25.32 -4.84
N ARG A 77 1.86 -24.05 -4.44
CA ARG A 77 3.03 -23.19 -4.69
C ARG A 77 3.93 -22.99 -3.47
N GLY A 78 3.62 -23.64 -2.34
CA GLY A 78 4.36 -23.45 -1.08
C GLY A 78 4.12 -22.08 -0.44
N ILE A 79 2.99 -21.44 -0.74
CA ILE A 79 2.56 -20.16 -0.17
C ILE A 79 1.54 -20.44 0.94
N GLU A 80 1.76 -19.88 2.12
CA GLU A 80 0.84 -19.92 3.24
C GLU A 80 -0.30 -18.93 3.00
N PHE A 81 -1.51 -19.43 2.85
CA PHE A 81 -2.71 -18.63 2.73
C PHE A 81 -3.21 -18.23 4.13
N PHE A 82 -3.35 -16.92 4.34
CA PHE A 82 -4.03 -16.37 5.50
C PHE A 82 -5.39 -15.81 5.11
N TYR A 83 -6.39 -16.04 5.94
CA TYR A 83 -7.67 -15.34 5.87
C TYR A 83 -7.76 -14.27 6.97
N GLY A 84 -7.97 -13.01 6.59
CA GLY A 84 -8.25 -11.93 7.52
C GLY A 84 -9.74 -11.80 7.80
N ILE A 85 -10.09 -11.40 9.02
CA ILE A 85 -11.44 -10.98 9.43
C ILE A 85 -11.36 -9.72 10.29
N ALA A 86 -12.24 -8.76 10.03
CA ALA A 86 -12.25 -7.45 10.70
C ALA A 86 -13.59 -7.21 11.42
N PRO A 87 -13.82 -7.82 12.60
CA PRO A 87 -15.10 -7.72 13.32
C PRO A 87 -15.29 -6.39 14.07
N GLY A 88 -14.23 -5.60 14.22
CA GLY A 88 -14.15 -4.50 15.19
C GLY A 88 -15.17 -3.37 15.00
N LEU A 89 -15.74 -3.18 13.80
CA LEU A 89 -16.72 -2.10 13.58
C LEU A 89 -18.03 -2.29 14.34
N THR A 90 -18.43 -3.55 14.58
CA THR A 90 -19.78 -3.85 15.09
C THR A 90 -19.81 -4.94 16.15
N ILE A 91 -18.69 -5.54 16.52
CA ILE A 91 -18.64 -6.57 17.56
C ILE A 91 -19.03 -5.99 18.92
N CYS A 92 -19.89 -6.70 19.65
CA CYS A 92 -20.18 -6.48 21.06
C CYS A 92 -19.49 -7.58 21.86
N TYR A 93 -18.35 -7.31 22.48
CA TYR A 93 -17.50 -8.37 23.06
C TYR A 93 -18.20 -9.19 24.16
N SER A 94 -19.13 -8.57 24.89
CA SER A 94 -19.94 -9.17 25.97
C SER A 94 -21.09 -10.06 25.48
N GLU A 95 -21.41 -10.02 24.19
CA GLU A 95 -22.48 -10.83 23.62
C GLU A 95 -21.95 -12.19 23.16
N ALA A 96 -22.36 -13.27 23.84
CA ALA A 96 -21.88 -14.63 23.56
C ALA A 96 -22.07 -15.07 22.08
N GLY A 97 -23.12 -14.59 21.41
CA GLY A 97 -23.41 -14.92 20.00
C GLY A 97 -22.37 -14.39 19.00
N GLU A 98 -21.60 -13.37 19.39
CA GLU A 98 -20.56 -12.76 18.57
C GLU A 98 -19.38 -13.72 18.40
N LEU A 99 -18.92 -14.31 19.51
CA LEU A 99 -17.85 -15.30 19.49
C LEU A 99 -18.29 -16.59 18.76
N ASP A 100 -19.56 -16.98 18.87
CA ASP A 100 -20.10 -18.12 18.10
C ASP A 100 -20.11 -17.86 16.59
N SER A 101 -20.41 -16.63 16.18
CA SER A 101 -20.33 -16.22 14.77
C SER A 101 -18.89 -16.28 14.24
N LEU A 102 -17.91 -15.81 15.02
CA LEU A 102 -16.49 -15.98 14.70
C LEU A 102 -16.10 -17.45 14.61
N ARG A 103 -16.49 -18.29 15.58
CA ARG A 103 -16.21 -19.73 15.56
C ARG A 103 -16.78 -20.40 14.31
N ALA A 104 -18.03 -20.11 13.95
CA ALA A 104 -18.66 -20.64 12.75
C ALA A 104 -17.89 -20.22 11.50
N ARG A 105 -17.44 -18.95 11.45
CA ARG A 105 -16.66 -18.42 10.34
C ARG A 105 -15.31 -19.13 10.19
N PHE A 106 -14.55 -19.27 11.28
CA PHE A 106 -13.26 -19.97 11.28
C PHE A 106 -13.40 -21.44 10.90
N ARG A 107 -14.41 -22.15 11.44
CA ARG A 107 -14.65 -23.57 11.13
C ARG A 107 -14.92 -23.80 9.64
N GLN A 108 -15.78 -22.99 9.00
CA GLN A 108 -16.02 -23.15 7.55
C GLN A 108 -14.73 -23.01 6.73
N LEU A 109 -13.84 -22.08 7.11
CA LEU A 109 -12.58 -21.85 6.39
C LEU A 109 -11.54 -22.93 6.70
N LEU A 110 -11.50 -23.44 7.92
CA LEU A 110 -10.71 -24.63 8.27
C LEU A 110 -11.15 -25.84 7.43
N ASP A 111 -12.46 -26.06 7.28
CA ASP A 111 -13.04 -27.12 6.44
C ASP A 111 -12.74 -26.89 4.95
N ALA A 112 -12.61 -25.65 4.51
CA ALA A 112 -12.17 -25.27 3.16
C ALA A 112 -10.65 -25.45 2.93
N GLY A 113 -9.88 -25.77 3.97
CA GLY A 113 -8.44 -26.02 3.89
C GLY A 113 -7.54 -24.90 4.39
N CYS A 114 -8.09 -23.76 4.83
CA CYS A 114 -7.32 -22.68 5.44
C CYS A 114 -6.74 -23.16 6.78
N ARG A 115 -5.54 -22.68 7.15
CA ARG A 115 -4.88 -23.04 8.43
C ARG A 115 -4.37 -21.84 9.19
N SER A 116 -4.34 -20.67 8.56
CA SER A 116 -3.72 -19.48 9.07
C SER A 116 -4.67 -18.30 8.90
N PHE A 117 -4.77 -17.47 9.94
CA PHE A 117 -5.80 -16.44 10.04
C PHE A 117 -5.22 -15.14 10.57
N ALA A 118 -5.92 -14.04 10.32
CA ALA A 118 -5.69 -12.78 11.00
C ALA A 118 -7.02 -12.21 11.53
N ILE A 119 -7.02 -11.70 12.75
CA ILE A 119 -8.15 -10.92 13.30
C ILE A 119 -7.70 -9.48 13.37
N LEU A 120 -8.46 -8.60 12.71
CA LEU A 120 -8.08 -7.21 12.50
C LEU A 120 -9.01 -6.29 13.30
N PHE A 121 -8.42 -5.50 14.19
CA PHE A 121 -9.10 -4.45 14.95
C PHE A 121 -8.64 -3.06 14.51
N ASP A 122 -8.25 -2.91 13.23
CA ASP A 122 -7.83 -1.69 12.55
C ASP A 122 -9.04 -0.85 12.06
N ASP A 123 -8.83 0.46 11.92
CA ASP A 123 -9.83 1.41 11.38
C ASP A 123 -11.17 1.40 12.13
N ILE A 124 -11.11 1.30 13.46
CA ILE A 124 -12.28 1.38 14.36
C ILE A 124 -12.14 2.55 15.33
N ALA A 125 -13.28 2.92 15.95
CA ALA A 125 -13.26 3.86 17.06
C ALA A 125 -12.42 3.30 18.23
N GLY A 126 -11.65 4.16 18.89
CA GLY A 126 -10.85 3.77 20.07
C GLY A 126 -11.68 3.60 21.35
N GLU A 127 -13.00 3.73 21.25
CA GLU A 127 -13.93 3.65 22.36
C GLU A 127 -14.61 2.27 22.42
N MET A 128 -14.95 1.86 23.64
CA MET A 128 -15.65 0.61 23.92
C MET A 128 -17.01 0.91 24.54
N ALA A 129 -18.02 0.15 24.12
CA ALA A 129 -19.38 0.23 24.66
C ALA A 129 -19.41 -0.01 26.18
N GLU A 130 -20.41 0.55 26.87
CA GLU A 130 -20.50 0.48 28.33
C GLU A 130 -20.64 -0.96 28.84
N ALA A 131 -21.42 -1.80 28.15
CA ALA A 131 -21.59 -3.21 28.51
C ALA A 131 -20.26 -3.99 28.44
N ASP A 132 -19.50 -3.81 27.37
CA ASP A 132 -18.18 -4.42 27.21
C ASP A 132 -17.19 -3.89 28.25
N ARG A 133 -17.27 -2.60 28.58
CA ARG A 133 -16.43 -2.01 29.64
C ARG A 133 -16.71 -2.61 31.00
N ALA A 134 -17.97 -2.87 31.32
CA ALA A 134 -18.35 -3.49 32.59
C ALA A 134 -17.81 -4.92 32.73
N GLU A 135 -17.69 -5.66 31.63
CA GLU A 135 -17.21 -7.05 31.62
C GLU A 135 -15.67 -7.16 31.53
N PHE A 136 -15.06 -6.48 30.56
CA PHE A 136 -13.64 -6.67 30.24
C PHE A 136 -12.74 -5.63 30.92
N GLY A 137 -13.25 -4.43 31.20
CA GLY A 137 -12.51 -3.30 31.76
C GLY A 137 -11.83 -2.41 30.70
N SER A 138 -11.22 -3.00 29.67
CA SER A 138 -10.50 -2.30 28.60
C SER A 138 -10.78 -2.93 27.22
N LEU A 139 -10.60 -2.12 26.17
CA LEU A 139 -10.75 -2.59 24.78
C LEU A 139 -9.68 -3.64 24.42
N ALA A 140 -8.43 -3.39 24.82
CA ALA A 140 -7.30 -4.30 24.59
C ALA A 140 -7.57 -5.70 25.14
N LYS A 141 -8.05 -5.78 26.38
CA LYS A 141 -8.37 -7.07 27.02
C LYS A 141 -9.53 -7.78 26.33
N ALA A 142 -10.60 -7.08 25.98
CA ALA A 142 -11.74 -7.67 25.26
C ALA A 142 -11.32 -8.29 23.91
N GLN A 143 -10.49 -7.58 23.15
CA GLN A 143 -9.95 -8.05 21.88
C GLN A 143 -8.98 -9.22 22.06
N CYS A 144 -8.10 -9.16 23.07
CA CYS A 144 -7.18 -10.25 23.39
C CYS A 144 -7.92 -11.52 23.80
N GLU A 145 -8.93 -11.43 24.67
CA GLU A 145 -9.72 -12.59 25.10
C GLU A 145 -10.47 -13.22 23.93
N THR A 146 -11.03 -12.40 23.03
CA THR A 146 -11.66 -12.86 21.78
C THR A 146 -10.67 -13.63 20.89
N ALA A 147 -9.50 -13.05 20.63
CA ALA A 147 -8.46 -13.69 19.82
C ALA A 147 -7.90 -14.96 20.47
N ASN A 148 -7.70 -14.94 21.79
CA ASN A 148 -7.21 -16.07 22.58
C ASN A 148 -8.20 -17.23 22.55
N ALA A 149 -9.50 -16.98 22.69
CA ALA A 149 -10.53 -18.02 22.61
C ALA A 149 -10.48 -18.74 21.26
N ILE A 150 -10.49 -17.98 20.16
CA ILE A 150 -10.41 -18.53 18.80
C ILE A 150 -9.09 -19.30 18.59
N TYR A 151 -7.95 -18.73 18.98
CA TYR A 151 -6.65 -19.37 18.83
C TYR A 151 -6.57 -20.69 19.58
N SER A 152 -6.95 -20.69 20.86
CA SER A 152 -6.85 -21.85 21.75
C SER A 152 -7.77 -22.99 21.30
N GLU A 153 -9.00 -22.67 20.92
CA GLU A 153 -10.01 -23.65 20.54
C GLU A 153 -9.77 -24.27 19.16
N LEU A 154 -9.33 -23.47 18.18
CA LEU A 154 -9.36 -23.86 16.77
C LEU A 154 -7.99 -23.97 16.11
N LEU A 155 -6.95 -23.29 16.60
CA LEU A 155 -5.69 -23.13 15.87
C LEU A 155 -4.46 -23.71 16.58
N ALA A 156 -4.36 -23.57 17.89
CA ALA A 156 -3.18 -23.97 18.65
C ALA A 156 -2.88 -25.47 18.53
N ARG A 157 -3.90 -26.32 18.73
CA ARG A 157 -3.77 -27.79 18.65
C ARG A 157 -3.42 -28.31 17.25
N PRO A 158 -4.08 -27.87 16.16
CA PRO A 158 -3.69 -28.29 14.80
C PRO A 158 -2.42 -27.60 14.27
N GLY A 159 -1.81 -26.68 15.03
CA GLY A 159 -0.59 -25.96 14.62
C GLY A 159 -0.85 -24.83 13.62
N GLY A 160 -2.07 -24.29 13.58
CA GLY A 160 -2.41 -23.11 12.79
C GLY A 160 -1.76 -21.82 13.31
N ARG A 161 -1.79 -20.77 12.50
CA ARG A 161 -1.29 -19.44 12.87
C ARG A 161 -2.44 -18.45 13.02
N LEU A 162 -2.27 -17.50 13.95
CA LEU A 162 -3.14 -16.34 14.09
C LEU A 162 -2.28 -15.10 14.20
N ILE A 163 -2.62 -14.06 13.44
CA ILE A 163 -2.05 -12.71 13.57
C ILE A 163 -3.12 -11.76 14.09
N PHE A 164 -2.78 -10.95 15.07
CA PHE A 164 -3.62 -9.91 15.63
C PHE A 164 -3.22 -8.54 15.07
N CYS A 165 -4.15 -7.81 14.45
CA CYS A 165 -3.93 -6.40 14.13
C CYS A 165 -4.51 -5.54 15.26
N PRO A 166 -3.69 -4.83 16.03
CA PRO A 166 -4.16 -3.96 17.11
C PRO A 166 -4.92 -2.74 16.57
N THR A 167 -5.69 -2.10 17.44
CA THR A 167 -6.37 -0.84 17.13
C THR A 167 -5.38 0.32 16.90
N PRO A 168 -4.43 0.61 17.80
CA PRO A 168 -3.23 1.37 17.46
C PRO A 168 -2.21 0.44 16.81
N TYR A 169 -2.08 0.49 15.49
CA TYR A 169 -1.16 -0.34 14.71
C TYR A 169 0.08 0.40 14.19
N CYS A 170 0.23 1.67 14.57
CA CYS A 170 1.43 2.47 14.33
C CYS A 170 1.81 3.32 15.55
N GLY A 171 3.04 3.84 15.57
CA GLY A 171 3.59 4.64 16.66
C GLY A 171 2.72 5.86 16.98
N ARG A 172 2.38 6.67 15.98
CA ARG A 172 1.53 7.86 16.15
C ARG A 172 0.20 7.56 16.85
N MET A 173 -0.48 6.48 16.47
CA MET A 173 -1.75 6.08 17.11
C MET A 173 -1.55 5.65 18.56
N ALA A 174 -0.44 4.97 18.86
CA ALA A 174 -0.11 4.56 20.22
C ALA A 174 0.20 5.77 21.10
N ASP A 175 0.95 6.75 20.58
CA ASP A 175 1.26 8.02 21.26
C ASP A 175 -0.02 8.84 21.54
N GLU A 176 -0.99 8.80 20.62
CA GLU A 176 -2.32 9.39 20.77
C GLU A 176 -3.26 8.58 21.69
N GLN A 177 -2.79 7.46 22.26
CA GLN A 177 -3.55 6.54 23.10
C GLN A 177 -4.83 6.03 22.44
N HIS A 178 -4.81 5.84 21.11
CA HIS A 178 -5.94 5.31 20.38
C HIS A 178 -6.27 3.89 20.83
N GLY A 179 -7.51 3.64 21.23
CA GLY A 179 -7.94 2.38 21.88
C GLY A 179 -7.86 2.38 23.40
N GLY A 180 -7.37 3.46 24.02
CA GLY A 180 -7.28 3.65 25.47
C GLY A 180 -5.84 3.68 25.99
N ALA A 181 -5.68 4.18 27.22
CA ALA A 181 -4.39 4.19 27.90
C ALA A 181 -3.82 2.76 28.06
N ASP A 182 -2.51 2.64 27.91
CA ASP A 182 -1.75 1.39 28.07
C ASP A 182 -2.23 0.22 27.17
N TYR A 183 -2.90 0.52 26.05
CA TYR A 183 -3.50 -0.50 25.18
C TYR A 183 -2.46 -1.56 24.74
N LEU A 184 -1.27 -1.14 24.28
CA LEU A 184 -0.24 -2.08 23.79
C LEU A 184 0.40 -2.88 24.93
N ASP A 185 0.55 -2.30 26.13
CA ASP A 185 1.02 -3.03 27.32
C ASP A 185 0.03 -4.14 27.71
N GLU A 186 -1.27 -3.85 27.64
CA GLU A 186 -2.30 -4.85 27.85
C GLU A 186 -2.28 -5.95 26.78
N VAL A 187 -2.09 -5.60 25.50
CA VAL A 187 -1.92 -6.59 24.42
C VAL A 187 -0.66 -7.45 24.63
N GLY A 188 0.44 -6.85 25.10
CA GLY A 188 1.66 -7.57 25.47
C GLY A 188 1.40 -8.60 26.56
N ARG A 189 0.64 -8.20 27.60
CA ARG A 189 0.33 -9.02 28.78
C ARG A 189 -0.72 -10.10 28.54
N HIS A 190 -1.76 -9.80 27.77
CA HIS A 190 -2.97 -10.63 27.68
C HIS A 190 -3.05 -11.47 26.42
N LEU A 191 -2.48 -11.04 25.29
CA LEU A 191 -2.52 -11.83 24.06
C LEU A 191 -1.63 -13.08 24.19
N ALA A 192 -2.17 -14.24 23.82
CA ALA A 192 -1.46 -15.51 23.93
C ALA A 192 -0.15 -15.47 23.12
N GLU A 193 0.95 -15.97 23.73
CA GLU A 193 2.31 -15.92 23.15
C GLU A 193 2.39 -16.54 21.75
N GLY A 194 1.53 -17.50 21.43
CA GLY A 194 1.46 -18.17 20.13
C GLY A 194 0.82 -17.34 19.00
N ILE A 195 0.23 -16.19 19.31
CA ILE A 195 -0.37 -15.25 18.36
C ILE A 195 0.70 -14.24 17.93
N ASP A 196 0.78 -13.97 16.64
CA ASP A 196 1.67 -12.94 16.06
C ASP A 196 0.94 -11.58 16.03
N LEU A 197 1.66 -10.48 15.87
CA LEU A 197 1.06 -9.13 15.94
C LEU A 197 1.50 -8.26 14.76
N PHE A 198 0.58 -7.56 14.11
CA PHE A 198 0.89 -6.62 13.03
C PHE A 198 1.35 -5.25 13.53
N TRP A 199 2.27 -4.63 12.78
CA TRP A 199 2.73 -3.26 13.02
C TRP A 199 3.11 -2.58 11.71
N THR A 200 2.77 -1.29 11.52
CA THR A 200 3.11 -0.55 10.29
C THR A 200 4.33 0.37 10.45
N GLY A 201 4.92 0.41 11.64
CA GLY A 201 6.04 1.29 11.99
C GLY A 201 5.61 2.56 12.74
N PRO A 202 6.44 3.61 12.75
CA PRO A 202 6.10 4.89 13.38
C PRO A 202 4.80 5.50 12.84
N GLU A 203 4.50 5.25 11.57
CA GLU A 203 3.35 5.79 10.87
C GLU A 203 2.53 4.71 10.17
N ILE A 204 1.32 5.05 9.71
CA ILE A 204 0.53 4.16 8.83
C ILE A 204 1.35 3.87 7.57
N ILE A 205 1.93 4.92 6.97
CA ILE A 205 2.82 4.86 5.80
C ILE A 205 4.20 5.35 6.24
N SER A 206 4.96 4.46 6.88
CA SER A 206 6.26 4.79 7.45
C SER A 206 7.31 5.08 6.39
N ARG A 207 7.85 6.31 6.38
CA ARG A 207 9.03 6.66 5.57
C ARG A 207 10.21 5.75 5.91
N GLU A 208 10.47 5.59 7.20
CA GLU A 208 11.49 4.69 7.73
C GLU A 208 10.91 3.83 8.84
N ILE A 209 11.38 2.59 8.96
CA ILE A 209 11.16 1.74 10.14
C ILE A 209 12.53 1.40 10.69
N THR A 210 12.85 1.95 11.86
CA THR A 210 14.16 1.80 12.49
C THR A 210 14.16 0.62 13.46
N ILE A 211 15.34 0.02 13.66
CA ILE A 211 15.54 -1.04 14.67
C ILE A 211 15.14 -0.55 16.05
N GLU A 212 15.51 0.69 16.39
CA GLU A 212 15.18 1.33 17.67
C GLU A 212 13.66 1.34 17.91
N SER A 213 12.88 1.85 16.94
CA SER A 213 11.42 1.91 17.05
C SER A 213 10.77 0.52 17.23
N VAL A 214 11.33 -0.51 16.59
CA VAL A 214 10.84 -1.89 16.75
C VAL A 214 11.29 -2.51 18.07
N SER A 215 12.49 -2.19 18.55
CA SER A 215 13.00 -2.67 19.84
C SER A 215 12.14 -2.14 20.99
N GLU A 216 11.82 -0.85 20.98
CA GLU A 216 10.91 -0.23 21.96
C GLU A 216 9.54 -0.92 21.95
N LEU A 217 8.94 -1.09 20.76
CA LEU A 217 7.68 -1.81 20.63
C LEU A 217 7.76 -3.23 21.21
N ARG A 218 8.83 -3.98 20.91
CA ARG A 218 9.02 -5.36 21.38
C ARG A 218 9.06 -5.46 22.91
N GLU A 219 9.61 -4.46 23.60
CA GLU A 219 9.57 -4.38 25.06
C GLU A 219 8.16 -4.20 25.60
N THR A 220 7.27 -3.53 24.85
CA THR A 220 5.86 -3.40 25.22
C THR A 220 5.05 -4.65 24.86
N ILE A 221 5.11 -5.12 23.61
CA ILE A 221 4.26 -6.21 23.11
C ILE A 221 4.80 -7.61 23.41
N GLN A 222 6.03 -7.72 23.95
CA GLN A 222 6.68 -8.97 24.37
C GLN A 222 6.83 -10.01 23.24
N ARG A 223 6.92 -9.57 21.99
CA ARG A 223 7.09 -10.43 20.79
C ARG A 223 7.64 -9.64 19.61
N LYS A 224 8.25 -10.31 18.64
CA LYS A 224 8.61 -9.70 17.36
C LYS A 224 7.32 -9.42 16.55
N PRO A 225 7.11 -8.19 16.03
CA PRO A 225 5.96 -7.90 15.18
C PRO A 225 6.14 -8.48 13.77
N VAL A 226 5.04 -8.68 13.06
CA VAL A 226 5.02 -8.84 11.60
C VAL A 226 4.77 -7.46 11.02
N ILE A 227 5.65 -6.99 10.14
CA ILE A 227 5.46 -5.69 9.50
C ILE A 227 4.35 -5.81 8.45
N TRP A 228 3.28 -5.03 8.64
CA TRP A 228 2.31 -4.68 7.60
C TRP A 228 2.84 -3.41 6.94
N ASP A 229 3.48 -3.52 5.79
CA ASP A 229 4.15 -2.38 5.16
C ASP A 229 3.26 -1.71 4.12
N ASN A 230 2.87 -0.45 4.37
CA ASN A 230 2.07 0.37 3.45
C ASN A 230 2.93 1.29 2.57
N LEU A 231 4.25 1.07 2.46
CA LEU A 231 5.13 1.89 1.61
C LEU A 231 4.63 2.06 0.17
N HIS A 232 3.91 1.05 -0.35
CA HIS A 232 3.36 1.05 -1.70
C HIS A 232 1.83 1.10 -1.75
N ALA A 233 1.14 1.26 -0.63
CA ALA A 233 -0.32 1.42 -0.61
C ALA A 233 -0.69 2.77 -1.25
N ASN A 234 -1.78 2.86 -2.03
CA ASN A 234 -2.21 4.10 -2.69
C ASN A 234 -3.71 4.41 -2.54
N ASP A 235 -4.45 3.62 -1.79
CA ASP A 235 -5.90 3.77 -1.57
C ASP A 235 -6.29 5.08 -0.85
N TYR A 236 -5.35 5.70 -0.15
CA TYR A 236 -5.55 6.98 0.54
C TYR A 236 -5.50 8.22 -0.38
N ASP A 237 -4.99 8.09 -1.62
CA ASP A 237 -4.91 9.19 -2.59
C ASP A 237 -5.07 8.68 -4.02
N MET A 238 -6.25 8.93 -4.60
CA MET A 238 -6.64 8.47 -5.94
C MET A 238 -5.76 9.04 -7.07
N THR A 239 -4.92 10.05 -6.80
CA THR A 239 -4.02 10.64 -7.80
C THR A 239 -2.63 10.00 -7.78
N ARG A 240 -2.36 9.09 -6.84
CA ARG A 240 -1.03 8.50 -6.62
C ARG A 240 -1.00 7.02 -6.98
N VAL A 241 0.18 6.60 -7.43
CA VAL A 241 0.60 5.21 -7.61
C VAL A 241 2.08 5.16 -7.26
N PHE A 242 2.58 4.02 -6.78
CA PHE A 242 3.94 3.87 -6.27
C PHE A 242 4.69 2.75 -6.99
N LEU A 243 5.66 3.15 -7.78
CA LEU A 243 6.47 2.33 -8.68
C LEU A 243 7.96 2.33 -8.30
N GLY A 244 8.33 3.03 -7.22
CA GLY A 244 9.68 3.05 -6.67
C GLY A 244 10.04 1.76 -5.91
N PRO A 245 11.32 1.58 -5.53
CA PRO A 245 11.80 0.39 -4.83
C PRO A 245 11.36 0.33 -3.38
N TYR A 246 11.35 -0.88 -2.82
CA TYR A 246 11.31 -1.08 -1.38
C TYR A 246 12.55 -0.45 -0.72
N SER A 247 12.31 0.51 0.18
CA SER A 247 13.34 1.37 0.78
C SER A 247 12.98 1.76 2.23
N GLY A 248 13.88 2.46 2.92
CA GLY A 248 13.63 2.97 4.27
C GLY A 248 13.61 1.91 5.39
N ARG A 249 14.10 0.69 5.12
CA ARG A 249 14.26 -0.39 6.11
C ARG A 249 15.67 -0.94 6.01
N SER A 250 16.43 -0.94 7.10
CA SER A 250 17.78 -1.51 7.13
C SER A 250 17.73 -3.04 7.03
N LEU A 251 18.82 -3.69 6.63
CA LEU A 251 18.84 -5.16 6.49
C LEU A 251 18.76 -5.87 7.84
N GLU A 252 19.28 -5.25 8.88
CA GLU A 252 19.30 -5.75 10.26
C GLU A 252 17.90 -5.80 10.86
N LEU A 253 16.96 -4.96 10.37
CA LEU A 253 15.56 -4.98 10.79
C LEU A 253 14.91 -6.37 10.62
N ARG A 254 15.37 -7.17 9.63
CA ARG A 254 14.89 -8.54 9.41
C ARG A 254 15.08 -9.46 10.61
N GLU A 255 16.08 -9.19 11.45
CA GLU A 255 16.33 -9.97 12.67
C GLU A 255 15.44 -9.53 13.83
N GLU A 256 14.79 -8.39 13.74
CA GLU A 256 13.98 -7.76 14.80
C GLU A 256 12.49 -8.04 14.65
N VAL A 257 12.07 -8.53 13.48
CA VAL A 257 10.66 -8.78 13.13
C VAL A 257 10.41 -10.27 12.84
N ALA A 258 9.15 -10.67 12.82
CA ALA A 258 8.70 -12.03 12.47
C ALA A 258 8.36 -12.17 10.98
N GLY A 259 8.27 -11.05 10.25
CA GLY A 259 8.00 -11.05 8.82
C GLY A 259 7.78 -9.67 8.23
N PHE A 260 7.72 -9.61 6.89
CA PHE A 260 7.33 -8.46 6.09
C PHE A 260 6.23 -8.85 5.11
N LEU A 261 5.04 -8.28 5.27
CA LEU A 261 3.96 -8.40 4.31
C LEU A 261 3.63 -7.01 3.79
N ILE A 262 3.76 -6.80 2.48
CA ILE A 262 3.43 -5.51 1.85
C ILE A 262 1.94 -5.43 1.56
N ASN A 263 1.31 -4.31 1.88
CA ASN A 263 0.02 -3.90 1.35
C ASN A 263 0.28 -2.92 0.20
N PRO A 264 0.16 -3.36 -1.07
CA PRO A 264 0.70 -2.62 -2.20
C PRO A 264 -0.38 -1.74 -2.87
N ASN A 265 -0.14 -1.29 -4.10
CA ASN A 265 -1.10 -0.49 -4.84
C ASN A 265 -2.37 -1.30 -5.15
N CYS A 266 -3.50 -0.59 -5.29
CA CYS A 266 -4.77 -1.17 -5.72
C CYS A 266 -4.64 -1.81 -7.11
N GLU A 267 -3.98 -1.13 -8.04
CA GLU A 267 -3.77 -1.59 -9.41
C GLU A 267 -2.76 -2.75 -9.43
N PHE A 268 -3.24 -3.96 -9.73
CA PHE A 268 -2.42 -5.18 -9.72
C PHE A 268 -1.09 -5.04 -10.50
N GLU A 269 -1.14 -4.43 -11.69
CA GLU A 269 0.03 -4.32 -12.57
C GLU A 269 1.08 -3.33 -12.02
N ALA A 270 0.70 -2.39 -11.15
CA ALA A 270 1.62 -1.44 -10.52
C ALA A 270 2.56 -2.08 -9.47
N ASN A 271 2.28 -3.32 -9.07
CA ASN A 271 2.96 -3.95 -7.93
C ASN A 271 4.23 -4.72 -8.31
N TYR A 272 4.60 -4.78 -9.59
CA TYR A 272 5.75 -5.57 -10.03
C TYR A 272 7.07 -5.13 -9.38
N VAL A 273 7.33 -3.82 -9.36
CA VAL A 273 8.56 -3.26 -8.76
C VAL A 273 8.56 -3.46 -7.25
N ALA A 274 7.43 -3.17 -6.58
CA ALA A 274 7.28 -3.35 -5.13
C ALA A 274 7.61 -4.79 -4.70
N LEU A 275 7.03 -5.78 -5.38
CA LEU A 275 7.26 -7.20 -5.08
C LEU A 275 8.69 -7.64 -5.36
N LYS A 276 9.22 -7.25 -6.52
CA LYS A 276 10.58 -7.65 -6.93
C LYS A 276 11.65 -7.06 -6.03
N THR A 277 11.49 -5.79 -5.64
CA THR A 277 12.45 -5.11 -4.76
C THR A 277 12.32 -5.55 -3.30
N LEU A 278 11.11 -5.85 -2.79
CA LEU A 278 10.94 -6.53 -1.50
C LEU A 278 11.69 -7.86 -1.48
N ALA A 279 11.49 -8.70 -2.49
CA ALA A 279 12.16 -10.00 -2.57
C ALA A 279 13.69 -9.85 -2.65
N GLY A 280 14.18 -8.84 -3.37
CA GLY A 280 15.59 -8.45 -3.39
C GLY A 280 16.12 -8.09 -2.01
N TYR A 281 15.41 -7.21 -1.29
CA TYR A 281 15.75 -6.79 0.08
C TYR A 281 15.83 -7.99 1.03
N LEU A 282 14.85 -8.88 0.97
CA LEU A 282 14.78 -10.06 1.83
C LEU A 282 15.90 -11.08 1.57
N ARG A 283 16.39 -11.19 0.33
CA ARG A 283 17.52 -12.07 -0.03
C ARG A 283 18.89 -11.42 0.14
N ALA A 284 18.95 -10.09 0.26
CA ALA A 284 20.21 -9.38 0.31
C ALA A 284 21.07 -9.81 1.52
N SER A 285 22.37 -9.98 1.26
CA SER A 285 23.40 -10.26 2.23
C SER A 285 24.45 -9.16 2.18
N GLY A 286 24.80 -8.56 3.31
CA GLY A 286 25.79 -7.47 3.37
C GLY A 286 25.14 -6.10 3.21
N SER A 287 24.87 -5.65 1.98
CA SER A 287 24.30 -4.32 1.72
C SER A 287 23.05 -4.37 0.84
N TRP A 288 22.19 -3.36 1.00
CA TRP A 288 20.99 -3.15 0.21
C TRP A 288 21.11 -1.82 -0.55
N ASN A 289 21.01 -1.88 -1.89
CA ASN A 289 20.95 -0.71 -2.74
C ASN A 289 19.60 -0.71 -3.48
N SER A 290 18.66 0.05 -2.94
CA SER A 290 17.31 0.17 -3.49
C SER A 290 17.31 0.74 -4.91
N ARG A 291 18.24 1.64 -5.25
CA ARG A 291 18.32 2.23 -6.60
C ARG A 291 18.75 1.21 -7.65
N ASN A 292 19.76 0.39 -7.37
CA ASN A 292 20.15 -0.67 -8.31
C ASN A 292 19.02 -1.71 -8.45
N ALA A 293 18.39 -2.10 -7.33
CA ALA A 293 17.27 -3.05 -7.36
C ALA A 293 16.06 -2.51 -8.14
N TYR A 294 15.81 -1.20 -8.08
CA TYR A 294 14.79 -0.51 -8.88
C TYR A 294 15.07 -0.62 -10.37
N GLU A 295 16.29 -0.29 -10.81
CA GLU A 295 16.69 -0.37 -12.22
C GLU A 295 16.60 -1.81 -12.75
N GLU A 296 17.05 -2.80 -11.98
CA GLU A 296 16.90 -4.22 -12.32
C GLU A 296 15.43 -4.66 -12.38
N ALA A 297 14.57 -4.11 -11.51
CA ALA A 297 13.15 -4.40 -11.51
C ALA A 297 12.45 -3.83 -12.75
N LEU A 298 12.74 -2.57 -13.12
CA LEU A 298 12.21 -1.95 -14.33
C LEU A 298 12.65 -2.70 -15.60
N ALA A 299 13.92 -3.09 -15.68
CA ALA A 299 14.43 -3.85 -16.83
C ALA A 299 13.72 -5.20 -16.99
N ALA A 300 13.41 -5.87 -15.88
CA ALA A 300 12.68 -7.13 -15.90
C ALA A 300 11.17 -6.96 -16.12
N TRP A 301 10.62 -5.80 -15.81
CA TRP A 301 9.21 -5.48 -16.03
C TRP A 301 8.93 -5.11 -17.49
N LEU A 302 9.91 -4.48 -18.16
CA LEU A 302 9.83 -3.97 -19.53
C LEU A 302 9.20 -4.93 -20.55
N PRO A 303 9.50 -6.24 -20.58
CA PRO A 303 8.86 -7.16 -21.52
C PRO A 303 7.33 -7.22 -21.43
N ARG A 304 6.72 -6.89 -20.27
CA ARG A 304 5.26 -6.83 -20.11
C ARG A 304 4.61 -5.66 -20.86
N PHE A 305 5.40 -4.67 -21.27
CA PHE A 305 4.97 -3.51 -22.05
C PHE A 305 5.12 -3.70 -23.56
N SER A 306 5.14 -4.95 -24.04
CA SER A 306 5.16 -5.22 -25.48
C SER A 306 3.93 -4.60 -26.18
N THR A 307 4.19 -3.91 -27.29
CA THR A 307 3.22 -3.16 -28.08
C THR A 307 2.97 -3.83 -29.43
N VAL A 308 1.86 -3.44 -30.08
CA VAL A 308 1.58 -3.83 -31.46
C VAL A 308 2.60 -3.26 -32.44
N ALA A 309 3.04 -2.01 -32.25
CA ALA A 309 4.06 -1.38 -33.08
C ALA A 309 5.49 -1.79 -32.69
N GLU A 310 6.43 -1.71 -33.63
CA GLU A 310 7.86 -2.00 -33.41
C GLU A 310 8.53 -0.98 -32.46
N ASP A 311 8.03 0.25 -32.38
CA ASP A 311 8.55 1.30 -31.50
C ASP A 311 7.89 1.27 -30.11
N GLY A 312 8.08 0.15 -29.42
CA GLY A 312 7.49 -0.09 -28.10
C GLY A 312 8.01 0.77 -26.96
N VAL A 313 7.47 0.51 -25.77
CA VAL A 313 7.91 1.14 -24.52
C VAL A 313 9.38 0.79 -24.28
N THR A 314 10.18 1.79 -23.92
CA THR A 314 11.62 1.62 -23.64
C THR A 314 11.91 1.61 -22.14
N PHE A 315 13.14 1.24 -21.77
CA PHE A 315 13.59 1.37 -20.38
C PHE A 315 13.52 2.82 -19.88
N ASP A 316 13.93 3.79 -20.71
CA ASP A 316 13.87 5.21 -20.35
C ASP A 316 12.44 5.71 -20.14
N ASP A 317 11.48 5.17 -20.89
CA ASP A 317 10.05 5.46 -20.71
C ASP A 317 9.56 4.94 -19.35
N LEU A 318 9.95 3.71 -18.97
CA LEU A 318 9.62 3.15 -17.66
C LEU A 318 10.35 3.85 -16.52
N MET A 319 11.59 4.27 -16.73
CA MET A 319 12.35 5.05 -15.75
C MET A 319 11.66 6.39 -15.48
N LEU A 320 11.19 7.08 -16.53
CA LEU A 320 10.43 8.32 -16.38
C LEU A 320 9.10 8.09 -15.65
N LEU A 321 8.35 7.04 -16.02
CA LEU A 321 7.10 6.70 -15.37
C LEU A 321 7.32 6.40 -13.88
N GLY A 322 8.28 5.52 -13.58
CA GLY A 322 8.57 5.11 -12.21
C GLY A 322 9.13 6.25 -11.37
N ASP A 323 9.97 7.13 -11.92
CA ASP A 323 10.50 8.28 -11.19
C ASP A 323 9.41 9.34 -10.93
N THR A 324 8.41 9.46 -11.81
CA THR A 324 7.26 10.36 -11.60
C THR A 324 6.33 9.86 -10.50
N TYR A 325 6.16 8.54 -10.41
CA TYR A 325 5.27 7.87 -9.47
C TYR A 325 6.07 6.99 -8.52
N TYR A 326 7.04 7.59 -7.83
CA TYR A 326 8.11 6.86 -7.15
C TYR A 326 7.68 6.30 -5.78
N LEU A 327 7.81 7.06 -4.69
CA LEU A 327 7.43 6.64 -3.34
C LEU A 327 6.56 7.70 -2.64
N PRO A 328 5.87 7.36 -1.53
CA PRO A 328 4.98 8.29 -0.83
C PRO A 328 5.65 9.60 -0.40
N HIS A 329 6.93 9.53 -0.01
CA HIS A 329 7.68 10.61 0.63
C HIS A 329 8.80 11.20 -0.24
N GLU A 330 8.98 10.69 -1.46
CA GLU A 330 10.05 11.13 -2.37
C GLU A 330 9.70 10.88 -3.84
N ASN A 331 10.09 11.81 -4.71
CA ASN A 331 10.05 11.59 -6.15
C ASN A 331 11.37 10.95 -6.63
N GLY A 332 11.34 10.34 -7.81
CA GLY A 332 12.55 9.86 -8.48
C GLY A 332 13.36 11.01 -9.06
N GLN A 333 14.61 10.71 -9.41
CA GLN A 333 15.60 11.71 -9.84
C GLN A 333 15.14 12.48 -11.09
N LEU A 334 14.54 11.79 -12.07
CA LEU A 334 14.04 12.45 -13.28
C LEU A 334 12.85 13.38 -13.01
N ALA A 335 12.01 13.04 -12.03
CA ALA A 335 10.86 13.85 -11.65
C ALA A 335 11.28 15.11 -10.89
N GLU A 336 12.25 15.00 -9.97
CA GLU A 336 12.84 16.18 -9.31
C GLU A 336 13.49 17.13 -10.33
N GLN A 337 14.27 16.60 -11.28
CA GLN A 337 14.85 17.41 -12.36
C GLN A 337 13.76 18.09 -13.21
N LEU A 338 12.70 17.36 -13.56
CA LEU A 338 11.58 17.90 -14.34
C LEU A 338 10.86 19.02 -13.57
N TYR A 339 10.61 18.83 -12.28
CA TYR A 339 9.99 19.85 -11.43
C TYR A 339 10.86 21.11 -11.35
N ASP A 340 12.17 20.97 -11.14
CA ASP A 340 13.09 22.11 -11.09
C ASP A 340 13.18 22.87 -12.43
N ASP A 341 13.21 22.14 -13.55
CA ASP A 341 13.18 22.72 -14.88
C ASP A 341 11.89 23.52 -15.11
N VAL A 342 10.73 22.94 -14.77
CA VAL A 342 9.42 23.60 -14.86
C VAL A 342 9.33 24.82 -13.94
N ARG A 343 9.73 24.69 -12.68
CA ARG A 343 9.70 25.79 -11.70
C ARG A 343 10.52 26.97 -12.18
N CYS A 344 11.72 26.72 -12.72
CA CYS A 344 12.56 27.77 -13.29
C CYS A 344 11.89 28.44 -14.51
N ILE A 345 11.36 27.64 -15.45
CA ILE A 345 10.67 28.15 -16.65
C ILE A 345 9.47 29.03 -16.29
N VAL A 346 8.68 28.60 -15.31
CA VAL A 346 7.50 29.34 -14.85
C VAL A 346 7.89 30.64 -14.15
N THR A 347 8.90 30.61 -13.26
CA THR A 347 9.17 31.72 -12.34
C THR A 347 10.26 32.70 -12.77
N GLN A 348 11.18 32.30 -13.65
CA GLN A 348 12.38 33.11 -14.01
C GLN A 348 12.30 33.70 -15.42
N SER A 349 13.17 34.68 -15.72
CA SER A 349 13.32 35.26 -17.05
C SER A 349 13.83 34.23 -18.06
N THR A 350 13.48 34.37 -19.34
CA THR A 350 13.93 33.47 -20.43
C THR A 350 15.45 33.39 -20.54
N ASP A 351 16.15 34.46 -20.16
CA ASP A 351 17.62 34.53 -20.19
C ASP A 351 18.28 33.59 -19.18
N ASP A 352 17.56 33.22 -18.10
CA ASP A 352 18.09 32.38 -17.01
C ASP A 352 17.84 30.87 -17.22
N TRP A 353 17.13 30.49 -18.28
CA TRP A 353 16.68 29.11 -18.46
C TRP A 353 17.81 28.16 -18.82
N GLY A 354 18.76 28.59 -19.66
CA GLY A 354 19.81 27.72 -20.19
C GLY A 354 19.22 26.50 -20.92
N GLU A 355 19.74 25.30 -20.64
CA GLU A 355 19.30 24.04 -21.26
C GLU A 355 17.94 23.52 -20.77
N ARG A 356 17.31 24.16 -19.79
CA ARG A 356 16.06 23.70 -19.17
C ARG A 356 14.92 23.58 -20.17
N GLN A 357 14.85 24.51 -21.13
CA GLN A 357 13.85 24.47 -22.20
C GLN A 357 13.97 23.20 -23.06
N ASP A 358 15.20 22.79 -23.40
CA ASP A 358 15.45 21.64 -24.27
C ASP A 358 15.16 20.34 -23.53
N ARG A 359 15.51 20.29 -22.23
CA ARG A 359 15.13 19.17 -21.36
C ARG A 359 13.62 19.06 -21.21
N LEU A 360 12.89 20.16 -20.94
CA LEU A 360 11.43 20.14 -20.87
C LEU A 360 10.82 19.67 -22.20
N ARG A 361 11.25 20.21 -23.35
CA ARG A 361 10.77 19.75 -24.68
C ARG A 361 11.03 18.27 -24.92
N THR A 362 12.15 17.75 -24.41
CA THR A 362 12.49 16.33 -24.52
C THR A 362 11.56 15.48 -23.65
N ARG A 363 11.31 15.88 -22.40
CA ARG A 363 10.40 15.19 -21.49
C ARG A 363 8.95 15.22 -21.99
N VAL A 364 8.47 16.35 -22.49
CA VAL A 364 7.12 16.44 -23.10
C VAL A 364 6.99 15.46 -24.26
N ARG A 365 7.96 15.43 -25.19
CA ARG A 365 7.95 14.47 -26.32
C ARG A 365 7.93 13.02 -25.84
N GLN A 366 8.70 12.72 -24.79
CA GLN A 366 8.77 11.40 -24.20
C GLN A 366 7.42 10.97 -23.59
N VAL A 367 6.78 11.83 -22.78
CA VAL A 367 5.47 11.53 -22.16
C VAL A 367 4.37 11.39 -23.23
N VAL A 368 4.37 12.25 -24.25
CA VAL A 368 3.42 12.13 -25.38
C VAL A 368 3.61 10.80 -26.11
N ALA A 369 4.84 10.40 -26.38
CA ALA A 369 5.14 9.11 -27.01
C ALA A 369 4.75 7.93 -26.11
N LEU A 370 5.05 7.98 -24.81
CA LEU A 370 4.65 6.96 -23.85
C LEU A 370 3.13 6.82 -23.78
N ALA A 371 2.38 7.92 -23.71
CA ALA A 371 0.92 7.90 -23.70
C ALA A 371 0.36 7.15 -24.93
N ARG A 372 0.91 7.40 -26.12
CA ARG A 372 0.56 6.67 -27.35
C ARG A 372 0.92 5.19 -27.26
N LYS A 373 2.17 4.86 -26.90
CA LYS A 373 2.66 3.48 -26.79
C LYS A 373 1.81 2.65 -25.82
N LEU A 374 1.39 3.22 -24.69
CA LEU A 374 0.52 2.53 -23.72
C LEU A 374 -0.82 2.10 -24.34
N THR A 375 -1.38 2.88 -25.27
CA THR A 375 -2.62 2.48 -25.96
C THR A 375 -2.46 1.20 -26.78
N GLU A 376 -1.24 0.87 -27.17
CA GLU A 376 -0.88 -0.26 -28.05
C GLU A 376 -0.33 -1.46 -27.28
N VAL A 377 -0.20 -1.38 -25.95
CA VAL A 377 0.27 -2.50 -25.12
C VAL A 377 -0.71 -3.67 -25.19
N HIS A 378 -0.18 -4.88 -25.40
CA HIS A 378 -0.98 -6.10 -25.49
C HIS A 378 -1.70 -6.42 -24.17
N ARG A 379 -1.01 -6.23 -23.04
CA ARG A 379 -1.56 -6.43 -21.69
C ARG A 379 -2.47 -5.28 -21.30
N ARG A 380 -3.77 -5.44 -21.53
CA ARG A 380 -4.76 -4.36 -21.35
C ARG A 380 -4.91 -3.89 -19.90
N GLU A 381 -4.79 -4.78 -18.92
CA GLU A 381 -4.78 -4.41 -17.50
C GLU A 381 -3.65 -3.43 -17.17
N LEU A 382 -2.49 -3.56 -17.83
CA LEU A 382 -1.37 -2.65 -17.65
C LEU A 382 -1.67 -1.27 -18.25
N PHE A 383 -2.36 -1.21 -19.39
CA PHE A 383 -2.87 0.05 -19.92
C PHE A 383 -3.87 0.70 -18.95
N TYR A 384 -4.82 -0.06 -18.41
CA TYR A 384 -5.83 0.47 -17.49
C TYR A 384 -5.23 0.94 -16.16
N ALA A 385 -4.14 0.33 -15.70
CA ALA A 385 -3.45 0.73 -14.48
C ALA A 385 -2.76 2.12 -14.57
N PHE A 386 -2.35 2.56 -15.77
CA PHE A 386 -1.51 3.76 -15.91
C PHE A 386 -2.06 4.84 -16.86
N ASN A 387 -3.12 4.55 -17.63
CA ASN A 387 -3.55 5.48 -18.67
C ASN A 387 -4.00 6.82 -18.12
N GLN A 388 -4.67 6.86 -16.96
CA GLN A 388 -5.19 8.10 -16.36
C GLN A 388 -4.03 8.95 -15.85
N GLN A 389 -3.09 8.33 -15.13
CA GLN A 389 -1.90 8.97 -14.59
C GLN A 389 -1.02 9.55 -15.72
N VAL A 390 -0.71 8.75 -16.74
CA VAL A 390 0.11 9.21 -17.86
C VAL A 390 -0.61 10.26 -18.71
N TRP A 391 -1.93 10.15 -18.86
CA TRP A 391 -2.72 11.17 -19.54
C TRP A 391 -2.69 12.50 -18.78
N GLU A 392 -2.90 12.48 -17.47
CA GLU A 392 -2.85 13.67 -16.62
C GLU A 392 -1.47 14.34 -16.70
N LEU A 393 -0.39 13.58 -16.50
CA LEU A 393 0.98 14.11 -16.63
C LEU A 393 1.22 14.73 -18.01
N ARG A 394 0.74 14.10 -19.07
CA ARG A 394 0.87 14.62 -20.44
C ARG A 394 0.19 15.98 -20.58
N GLU A 395 -1.06 16.09 -20.17
CA GLU A 395 -1.82 17.34 -20.28
C GLU A 395 -1.15 18.48 -19.50
N GLU A 396 -0.60 18.19 -18.32
CA GLU A 396 0.11 19.19 -17.53
C GLU A 396 1.38 19.69 -18.22
N LEU A 397 2.19 18.77 -18.74
CA LEU A 397 3.43 19.12 -19.42
C LEU A 397 3.17 19.81 -20.77
N GLU A 398 2.11 19.44 -21.50
CA GLU A 398 1.72 20.10 -22.75
C GLU A 398 1.24 21.53 -22.51
N MET A 399 0.45 21.77 -21.45
CA MET A 399 0.04 23.12 -21.04
C MET A 399 1.26 23.97 -20.62
N ILE A 400 2.15 23.42 -19.80
CA ILE A 400 3.38 24.12 -19.36
C ILE A 400 4.27 24.42 -20.58
N LYS A 401 4.35 23.51 -21.55
CA LYS A 401 5.06 23.77 -22.81
C LYS A 401 4.44 24.93 -23.60
N GLN A 402 3.11 25.03 -23.68
CA GLN A 402 2.46 26.18 -24.34
C GLN A 402 2.79 27.50 -23.63
N TYR A 403 2.81 27.49 -22.28
CA TYR A 403 3.21 28.64 -21.49
C TYR A 403 4.67 29.04 -21.75
N MET A 404 5.58 28.06 -21.79
CA MET A 404 6.99 28.25 -22.13
C MET A 404 7.15 28.85 -23.54
N ASP A 405 6.45 28.29 -24.54
CA ASP A 405 6.48 28.78 -25.92
C ASP A 405 6.01 30.24 -26.01
N TRP A 406 4.96 30.61 -25.26
CA TRP A 406 4.46 31.99 -25.20
C TRP A 406 5.50 32.96 -24.60
N LYS A 407 6.18 32.59 -23.50
CA LYS A 407 7.28 33.42 -22.95
C LYS A 407 8.41 33.61 -23.94
N LEU A 408 8.78 32.57 -24.70
CA LEU A 408 9.82 32.67 -25.74
C LEU A 408 9.43 33.60 -26.90
N THR A 409 8.13 33.81 -27.14
CA THR A 409 7.64 34.80 -28.12
C THR A 409 7.57 36.23 -27.56
N GLY A 410 8.08 36.47 -26.34
CA GLY A 410 8.08 37.77 -25.67
C GLY A 410 6.92 37.97 -24.69
N GLY A 411 6.17 36.92 -24.38
CA GLY A 411 5.11 36.97 -23.38
C GLY A 411 5.64 37.21 -21.97
N ASP A 412 5.00 38.10 -21.22
CA ASP A 412 5.38 38.43 -19.84
C ASP A 412 4.14 38.42 -18.93
N PRO A 413 4.06 37.51 -17.94
CA PRO A 413 2.88 37.37 -17.08
C PRO A 413 2.58 38.62 -16.24
N ALA A 414 3.54 39.52 -16.06
CA ALA A 414 3.34 40.79 -15.36
C ALA A 414 2.56 41.81 -16.21
N THR A 415 2.60 41.70 -17.55
CA THR A 415 1.98 42.66 -18.48
C THR A 415 0.85 42.04 -19.29
N GLU A 416 0.94 40.76 -19.64
CA GLU A 416 -0.05 40.01 -20.40
C GLU A 416 -0.25 38.62 -19.76
N PRO A 417 -1.45 38.30 -19.26
CA PRO A 417 -1.73 36.95 -18.75
C PRO A 417 -1.81 35.94 -19.89
N PHE A 418 -1.08 34.82 -19.76
CA PHE A 418 -1.20 33.69 -20.68
C PHE A 418 -2.61 33.06 -20.62
N ARG A 419 -3.17 32.75 -21.80
CA ARG A 419 -4.44 32.02 -21.93
C ARG A 419 -4.29 30.91 -22.96
N SER A 420 -4.47 29.66 -22.53
CA SER A 420 -4.50 28.54 -23.47
C SER A 420 -5.84 28.49 -24.20
N GLY A 421 -5.80 28.19 -25.50
CA GLY A 421 -7.00 27.89 -26.29
C GLY A 421 -7.57 26.49 -26.04
N ASN A 422 -6.77 25.58 -25.48
CA ASN A 422 -7.15 24.17 -25.28
C ASN A 422 -7.48 23.85 -23.81
N TYR A 423 -6.90 24.59 -22.86
CA TYR A 423 -7.09 24.39 -21.42
C TYR A 423 -8.01 25.46 -20.82
N LEU A 424 -9.32 25.22 -20.89
CA LEU A 424 -10.32 26.15 -20.39
C LEU A 424 -10.53 26.02 -18.86
N PRO A 425 -10.46 27.12 -18.10
CA PRO A 425 -10.74 27.11 -16.66
C PRO A 425 -12.11 26.52 -16.35
N GLY A 426 -12.17 25.64 -15.35
CA GLY A 426 -13.41 24.98 -14.91
C GLY A 426 -13.79 23.73 -15.71
N THR A 427 -13.26 23.53 -16.92
CA THR A 427 -13.34 22.26 -17.66
C THR A 427 -12.11 21.41 -17.36
N TYR A 428 -10.92 21.96 -17.57
CA TYR A 428 -9.65 21.37 -17.17
C TYR A 428 -9.30 21.87 -15.75
N ARG A 429 -8.85 20.95 -14.87
CA ARG A 429 -8.62 21.24 -13.43
C ARG A 429 -9.85 21.90 -12.75
N GLY A 430 -11.03 21.37 -13.03
CA GLY A 430 -12.31 21.86 -12.49
C GLY A 430 -12.85 21.02 -11.34
N GLY A 431 -14.12 21.25 -11.00
CA GLY A 431 -14.84 20.46 -9.99
C GLY A 431 -14.66 20.93 -8.55
N LEU A 432 -15.42 20.31 -7.63
CA LEU A 432 -15.47 20.72 -6.23
C LEU A 432 -14.14 20.47 -5.51
N VAL A 433 -13.52 19.29 -5.70
CA VAL A 433 -12.27 18.91 -5.03
C VAL A 433 -11.16 19.92 -5.33
N ARG A 434 -10.97 20.28 -6.61
CA ARG A 434 -9.95 21.27 -6.99
C ARG A 434 -10.22 22.64 -6.37
N ARG A 435 -11.48 23.08 -6.33
CA ARG A 435 -11.86 24.34 -5.67
C ARG A 435 -11.55 24.32 -4.18
N LEU A 436 -11.78 23.20 -3.50
CA LEU A 436 -11.43 23.05 -2.08
C LEU A 436 -9.92 23.07 -1.86
N GLN A 437 -9.15 22.39 -2.72
CA GLN A 437 -7.68 22.41 -2.70
C GLN A 437 -7.08 23.81 -2.93
N GLN A 438 -7.80 24.72 -3.57
CA GLN A 438 -7.34 26.12 -3.72
C GLN A 438 -7.56 26.94 -2.44
N LEU A 439 -8.46 26.52 -1.54
CA LEU A 439 -8.75 27.22 -0.30
C LEU A 439 -7.75 26.89 0.82
N ILE A 440 -6.95 25.85 0.66
CA ILE A 440 -6.03 25.34 1.68
C ILE A 440 -4.69 24.92 1.08
N SER A 441 -3.61 25.12 1.82
CA SER A 441 -2.25 24.70 1.47
C SER A 441 -1.58 24.05 2.69
N PHE A 442 -0.60 23.18 2.44
CA PHE A 442 0.25 22.61 3.50
C PHE A 442 1.60 23.31 3.51
N ARG A 443 2.07 23.70 4.69
CA ARG A 443 3.45 24.12 4.91
C ARG A 443 4.40 22.91 4.93
N PRO A 444 5.72 23.12 4.77
CA PRO A 444 6.70 22.03 4.86
C PRO A 444 6.72 21.27 6.20
N ASP A 445 6.21 21.87 7.28
CA ASP A 445 6.05 21.25 8.60
C ASP A 445 4.71 20.49 8.75
N GLY A 446 3.92 20.39 7.69
CA GLY A 446 2.62 19.72 7.68
C GLY A 446 1.45 20.58 8.18
N ALA A 447 1.68 21.84 8.59
CA ALA A 447 0.60 22.71 9.05
C ALA A 447 -0.32 23.10 7.89
N LEU A 448 -1.63 22.92 8.08
CA LEU A 448 -2.66 23.36 7.14
C LEU A 448 -2.91 24.87 7.31
N ILE A 449 -2.80 25.62 6.21
CA ILE A 449 -3.03 27.07 6.15
C ILE A 449 -4.04 27.41 5.06
N PRO A 450 -4.75 28.55 5.14
CA PRO A 450 -5.53 29.07 4.02
C PRO A 450 -4.65 29.26 2.78
N GLY A 451 -5.18 28.97 1.59
CA GLY A 451 -4.53 29.31 0.33
C GLY A 451 -4.49 30.83 0.12
N ASP A 452 -3.48 31.32 -0.58
CA ASP A 452 -3.42 32.72 -1.01
C ASP A 452 -4.51 32.96 -2.09
N GLU A 453 -5.36 33.97 -1.91
CA GLU A 453 -6.46 34.34 -2.83
C GLU A 453 -5.96 34.79 -4.22
#